data_AF-A0A2P8QJ81-F1
#
_entry.id   AF-A0A2P8QJ81-F1
#
_cell.length_a   1.000
_cell.length_b   1.000
_cell.length_c   1.000
_cell.angle_alpha   90.00
_cell.angle_beta   90.00
_cell.angle_gamma   90.00
#
_symmetry.space_group_name_H-M   'P 1'
#
loop_
_entity.id
_entity.type
_entity.pdbx_description
1 polymer ?
#
loop_
_entity_poly.entity_id
_entity_poly.type
_entity_poly.pdbx_seq_one_letter_code
_entity_poly.pdbx_strand_id
1 'polypeptide(L)' 'MTATGSERAMSNLEYDLLTTLHHKAEAVKAYDTYINDAQSMNSQPCVELFQKLKQQDMQQAEEIRQHLQEVMQKGKM' A
#
# COMPACT_ATOMS: atom_id res chain seq x y z
N MET A 1 -12.49 -27.42 12.68
CA MET A 1 -12.41 -27.90 11.29
C MET A 1 -11.30 -27.13 10.60
N THR A 2 -10.09 -27.68 10.60
CA THR A 2 -8.91 -27.07 9.97
C THR A 2 -8.94 -27.43 8.49
N ALA A 3 -9.20 -26.44 7.64
CA ALA A 3 -9.14 -26.61 6.20
C ALA A 3 -7.75 -27.14 5.81
N THR A 4 -7.79 -28.28 5.15
CA THR A 4 -6.71 -28.99 4.46
C THR A 4 -5.79 -28.07 3.67
N GLY A 5 -4.48 -28.19 3.88
CA GLY A 5 -3.49 -27.64 2.97
C GLY A 5 -3.60 -28.30 1.60
N SER A 6 -3.76 -27.49 0.55
CA SER A 6 -3.45 -27.84 -0.84
C SER A 6 -3.39 -26.56 -1.71
N GLU A 7 -2.25 -26.39 -2.41
CA GLU A 7 -2.02 -25.54 -3.59
C GLU A 7 -2.32 -24.03 -3.53
N ARG A 8 -1.62 -23.27 -2.69
CA ARG A 8 -1.43 -21.83 -2.97
C ARG A 8 0.05 -21.50 -3.08
N ALA A 9 0.39 -20.69 -4.08
CA ALA A 9 1.75 -20.19 -4.28
C ALA A 9 2.21 -19.27 -3.13
N MET A 10 1.27 -18.73 -2.36
CA MET A 10 1.51 -17.91 -1.17
C MET A 10 0.45 -18.19 -0.11
N SER A 11 0.80 -17.99 1.16
CA SER A 11 -0.11 -17.96 2.28
C SER A 11 -1.07 -16.77 2.20
N ASN A 12 -2.19 -16.84 2.93
CA ASN A 12 -3.15 -15.74 3.00
C ASN A 12 -2.51 -14.46 3.53
N LEU A 13 -1.66 -14.57 4.56
CA LEU A 13 -1.01 -13.41 5.16
C LEU A 13 -0.06 -12.72 4.16
N GLU A 14 0.71 -13.49 3.40
CA GLU A 14 1.56 -12.93 2.34
C GLU A 14 0.72 -12.25 1.26
N TYR A 15 -0.39 -12.87 0.85
CA TYR A 15 -1.30 -12.30 -0.15
C TYR A 15 -1.93 -11.00 0.34
N ASP A 16 -2.39 -10.96 1.59
CA ASP A 16 -3.02 -9.80 2.19
C ASP A 16 -2.04 -8.62 2.31
N LEU A 17 -0.80 -8.89 2.75
CA LEU A 17 0.26 -7.87 2.83
C LEU A 17 0.66 -7.36 1.45
N LEU A 18 0.83 -8.26 0.46
CA LEU A 18 1.16 -7.87 -0.91
C LEU A 18 0.04 -7.04 -1.54
N THR A 19 -1.22 -7.45 -1.34
CA THR A 19 -2.39 -6.72 -1.84
C THR A 19 -2.49 -5.34 -1.20
N THR A 20 -2.24 -5.25 0.12
CA THR A 20 -2.23 -3.96 0.82
C THR A 20 -1.12 -3.06 0.28
N LEU A 21 0.10 -3.59 0.08
CA LEU A 21 1.21 -2.86 -0.51
C LEU A 21 0.88 -2.36 -1.92
N HIS A 22 0.24 -3.19 -2.75
CA HIS A 22 -0.18 -2.83 -4.09
C HIS A 22 -1.13 -1.63 -4.07
N HIS A 23 -2.18 -1.66 -3.25
CA HIS A 23 -3.13 -0.53 -3.13
C HIS A 23 -2.45 0.76 -2.68
N LYS A 24 -1.49 0.69 -1.74
CA LYS A 24 -0.71 1.85 -1.32
C LYS A 24 0.14 2.42 -2.46
N ALA A 25 0.79 1.55 -3.24
CA ALA A 25 1.57 1.98 -4.38
C ALA A 25 0.70 2.63 -5.48
N GLU A 26 -0.50 2.09 -5.73
CA GLU A 26 -1.46 2.69 -6.66
C GLU A 26 -1.93 4.08 -6.19
N ALA A 27 -2.24 4.22 -4.90
CA ALA A 27 -2.61 5.52 -4.32
C ALA A 27 -1.48 6.55 -4.48
N VAL A 28 -0.24 6.19 -4.12
CA VAL A 28 0.95 7.05 -4.28
C VAL A 28 1.12 7.52 -5.72
N LYS A 29 0.93 6.63 -6.69
CA LYS A 29 0.99 6.96 -8.12
C LYS A 29 -0.15 7.90 -8.53
N ALA A 30 -1.36 7.68 -8.02
CA ALA A 30 -2.53 8.49 -8.37
C ALA A 30 -2.46 9.91 -7.78
N TYR A 31 -1.83 10.10 -6.62
CA TYR A 31 -1.74 11.41 -5.98
C TYR A 31 -1.03 12.46 -6.84
N ASP A 32 -0.09 12.08 -7.72
CA ASP A 32 0.53 13.05 -8.63
C ASP A 32 -0.50 13.69 -9.57
N THR A 33 -1.40 12.90 -10.14
CA THR A 33 -2.51 13.41 -10.94
C THR A 33 -3.44 14.28 -10.09
N TYR A 34 -3.82 13.83 -8.89
CA TYR A 34 -4.76 14.57 -8.04
C TYR A 34 -4.20 15.90 -7.54
N ILE A 35 -2.89 15.96 -7.27
CA ILE A 35 -2.18 17.20 -6.93
C ILE A 35 -2.21 18.15 -8.12
N ASN A 36 -1.93 17.67 -9.33
CA ASN A 36 -1.97 18.50 -10.55
C ASN A 36 -3.38 19.03 -10.84
N ASP A 37 -4.41 18.21 -10.65
CA ASP A 37 -5.82 18.62 -10.80
C ASP A 37 -6.19 19.69 -9.77
N ALA A 38 -5.81 19.50 -8.51
CA ALA A 38 -6.05 20.47 -7.43
C ALA A 38 -5.32 21.80 -7.68
N GLN A 39 -4.08 21.76 -8.19
CA GLN A 39 -3.34 22.95 -8.61
C GLN A 39 -4.04 23.68 -9.76
N SER A 40 -4.50 22.94 -10.77
CA SER A 40 -5.22 23.49 -11.93
C SER A 40 -6.54 24.17 -11.55
N MET A 41 -7.15 23.72 -10.46
CA MET A 41 -8.36 24.31 -9.88
C MET A 41 -8.07 25.43 -8.87
N ASN A 42 -6.80 25.80 -8.65
CA ASN A 42 -6.37 26.76 -7.62
C ASN A 42 -6.84 26.40 -6.19
N SER A 43 -6.99 25.10 -5.89
CA SER A 43 -7.42 24.61 -4.56
C SER A 43 -6.23 24.23 -3.70
N GLN A 44 -5.61 25.24 -3.07
CA GLN A 44 -4.48 25.03 -2.16
C GLN A 44 -4.77 24.03 -1.02
N PRO A 45 -5.94 24.04 -0.36
CA PRO A 45 -6.24 23.05 0.68
C PRO A 45 -6.25 21.60 0.16
N CYS A 46 -6.68 21.38 -1.08
CA CYS A 46 -6.66 20.05 -1.69
C CYS A 46 -5.24 19.62 -2.06
N VAL A 47 -4.40 20.54 -2.53
CA VAL A 47 -2.98 20.27 -2.80
C VAL A 47 -2.28 19.78 -1.52
N GLU A 48 -2.46 20.50 -0.42
CA GLU A 48 -1.87 20.16 0.88
C GLU A 48 -2.38 18.82 1.40
N LEU A 49 -3.68 18.57 1.26
CA LEU A 49 -4.27 17.29 1.63
C LEU A 49 -3.65 16.13 0.84
N PHE A 50 -3.60 16.20 -0.49
CA PHE A 50 -3.06 15.11 -1.30
C PHE A 50 -1.55 14.92 -1.12
N GLN A 51 -0.78 15.99 -0.90
CA GLN A 51 0.63 15.89 -0.52
C GLN A 51 0.82 15.15 0.81
N LYS A 52 0.02 15.48 1.82
CA LYS A 52 0.04 14.80 3.11
C LYS A 52 -0.34 13.32 2.96
N LEU A 53 -1.41 13.02 2.23
CA LEU A 53 -1.83 11.63 1.99
C LEU A 53 -0.76 10.83 1.26
N LYS A 54 -0.13 11.42 0.23
CA LYS A 54 0.99 10.79 -0.49
C LYS A 54 2.14 10.43 0.45
N GLN A 55 2.56 11.35 1.31
CA GLN A 55 3.63 11.09 2.27
C GLN A 55 3.26 9.97 3.25
N GLN A 56 2.03 9.97 3.76
CA GLN A 56 1.55 8.95 4.70
C GLN A 56 1.50 7.56 4.04
N ASP A 57 0.96 7.46 2.83
CA ASP A 57 0.90 6.19 2.11
C ASP A 57 2.29 5.68 1.72
N MET A 58 3.25 6.56 1.40
CA MET A 58 4.64 6.17 1.19
C MET A 58 5.28 5.56 2.44
N GLN A 59 5.05 6.16 3.61
CA GLN A 59 5.55 5.62 4.89
C GLN A 59 4.93 4.26 5.21
N GLN A 60 3.60 4.15 5.04
CA GLN A 60 2.88 2.90 5.26
C GLN A 60 3.30 1.81 4.28
N ALA A 61 3.50 2.14 2.99
CA ALA A 61 3.99 1.20 2.00
C ALA A 61 5.37 0.64 2.38
N GLU A 62 6.27 1.49 2.87
CA GLU A 62 7.59 1.06 3.34
C GLU A 62 7.50 0.12 4.55
N GLU A 63 6.65 0.44 5.53
CA GLU A 63 6.40 -0.43 6.68
C GLU A 63 5.82 -1.79 6.26
N ILE A 64 4.81 -1.81 5.39
CA ILE A 64 4.19 -3.04 4.88
C ILE A 64 5.22 -3.87 4.10
N ARG A 65 6.06 -3.21 3.29
CA ARG A 65 7.13 -3.87 2.53
C ARG A 65 8.11 -4.60 3.46
N GLN A 66 8.50 -3.97 4.56
CA GLN A 66 9.37 -4.60 5.56
C GLN A 66 8.70 -5.82 6.20
N HIS A 67 7.45 -5.70 6.64
CA HIS A 67 6.69 -6.82 7.22
C HIS A 67 6.48 -7.96 6.21
N LEU A 68 6.18 -7.65 4.95
CA LEU A 68 6.04 -8.65 3.89
C LEU A 68 7.35 -9.43 3.70
N GLN A 69 8.49 -8.74 3.68
CA GLN A 69 9.80 -9.40 3.58
C GLN A 69 10.05 -10.36 4.74
N GLU A 70 9.69 -9.96 5.96
CA GLU A 70 9.82 -10.83 7.13
C GLU A 70 8.91 -12.05 7.06
N VAL A 71 7.65 -11.88 6.66
CA VAL A 71 6.70 -12.98 6.51
C VAL A 71 7.17 -13.96 5.43
N MET A 72 7.64 -13.47 4.29
CA MET A 72 8.15 -14.32 3.20
C MET A 72 9.44 -15.07 3.57
N GLN A 73 10.29 -14.50 4.44
CA GLN A 73 11.53 -15.14 4.87
C GLN A 73 11.32 -16.15 6.02
N LYS A 74 10.48 -15.80 7.00
CA LYS A 74 10.33 -16.57 8.24
C LYS A 74 9.11 -17.48 8.24
N GLY A 75 8.21 -17.35 7.25
CA GLY A 75 6.98 -18.14 7.12
C GLY A 75 5.93 -17.88 8.21
N LYS A 76 6.22 -16.96 9.15
CA LYS A 76 5.39 -16.39 10.22
C LYS A 76 6.28 -15.40 11.00
N MET A 77 5.74 -14.24 11.36
CA MET A 77 6.14 -13.63 12.64
C MET A 77 5.35 -14.31 13.75
#